data_AF-A0A351VK91-F1
#
_entry.id   AF-A0A351VK91-F1
#
_cell.length_a   1.000
_cell.length_b   1.000
_cell.length_c   1.000
_cell.angle_alpha   90.00
_cell.angle_beta   90.00
_cell.angle_gamma   90.00
#
_symmetry.space_group_name_H-M   'P 1'
#
loop_
_entity.id
_entity.type
_entity.pdbx_description
1 polymer ?
#
loop_
_entity_poly.entity_id
_entity_poly.type
_entity_poly.pdbx_seq_one_letter_code
_entity_poly.pdbx_strand_id
1 'polypeptide(L)'
;MKAKCVICLSVKGKRPCKIKKEALVCPSCCADTRSSDCSGCAHYAAAERYGIEKMKNRQFRDFIAAVDPKIDCEVDKALTFVENGNIAKGEELLGDLIHRHPGFYIVQYGMGTVQAIKGNHSGSIAYFDKCLEIFPYFTEAWFNKGVSHKILLDIGDAIRSFKNVVAFGESEDSFVKSARDFLKSMGESIYRDTGLSLDLYLQEMDRFDRAFLKMLNGEYEDAISGFLKVCESNKNHAQSYGNLGLCYSFLGKKQEALSAYDKALEIDPTYEPAITNRAIFLSLKDGEKMPNAVNTVEFYKQRIEEGRI
;
A
#
# COMPACT_ATOMS: atom_id res chain seq x y z
N MET A 1 20.42 -1.58 -37.11
CA MET A 1 20.67 -1.33 -35.67
C MET A 1 19.62 -2.09 -34.85
N LYS A 2 20.00 -2.82 -33.80
CA LYS A 2 19.02 -3.48 -32.92
C LYS A 2 18.22 -2.40 -32.17
N ALA A 3 16.90 -2.38 -32.28
CA ALA A 3 16.06 -1.40 -31.61
C ALA A 3 16.27 -1.45 -30.08
N LYS A 4 16.55 -0.28 -29.50
CA LYS A 4 16.69 -0.10 -28.05
C LYS A 4 15.33 -0.14 -27.38
N CYS A 5 15.31 -0.47 -26.08
CA CYS A 5 14.12 -0.42 -25.27
C CYS A 5 13.62 1.02 -25.16
N VAL A 6 12.34 1.26 -25.45
CA VAL A 6 11.77 2.62 -25.42
C VAL A 6 11.58 3.22 -24.03
N ILE A 7 11.75 2.42 -22.97
CA ILE A 7 11.62 2.87 -21.58
C ILE A 7 13.00 3.31 -21.06
N CYS A 8 13.97 2.40 -21.01
CA CYS A 8 15.28 2.70 -20.42
C CYS A 8 16.33 3.24 -21.42
N LEU A 9 16.13 3.06 -22.73
CA LEU A 9 17.07 3.46 -23.80
C LEU A 9 18.51 2.89 -23.68
N SER A 10 18.77 2.04 -22.69
CA SER A 10 20.10 1.51 -22.35
C SER A 10 20.36 0.13 -22.94
N VAL A 11 19.33 -0.72 -22.99
CA VAL A 11 19.45 -2.11 -23.45
C VAL A 11 18.55 -2.40 -24.68
N LYS A 12 18.79 -3.54 -25.33
CA LYS A 12 17.99 -3.99 -26.47
C LYS A 12 16.53 -4.25 -26.07
N GLY A 13 15.58 -3.68 -26.83
CA GLY A 13 14.17 -4.05 -26.72
C GLY A 13 13.92 -5.46 -27.27
N LYS A 14 13.13 -6.26 -26.56
CA LYS A 14 12.86 -7.66 -26.91
C LYS A 14 11.38 -7.99 -27.05
N ARG A 15 10.48 -7.19 -26.48
CA ARG A 15 9.04 -7.47 -26.40
C ARG A 15 8.25 -6.29 -27.00
N PRO A 16 7.32 -6.51 -27.94
CA PRO A 16 6.38 -5.47 -28.34
C PRO A 16 5.42 -5.17 -27.18
N CYS A 17 5.13 -3.89 -26.94
CA CYS A 17 4.26 -3.46 -25.85
C CYS A 17 3.02 -2.73 -26.40
N LYS A 18 1.84 -3.33 -26.22
CA LYS A 18 0.54 -2.75 -26.64
C LYS A 18 0.30 -1.37 -26.02
N ILE A 19 0.60 -1.21 -24.73
CA ILE A 19 0.48 0.07 -24.00
C ILE A 19 1.39 1.15 -24.60
N LYS A 20 2.57 0.76 -25.10
CA LYS A 20 3.52 1.67 -25.75
C LYS A 20 3.42 1.62 -27.28
N LYS A 21 2.22 1.36 -27.83
CA LYS A 21 1.94 1.39 -29.27
C LYS A 21 2.88 0.48 -30.09
N GLU A 22 3.00 -0.78 -29.67
CA GLU A 22 3.85 -1.81 -30.28
C GLU A 22 5.37 -1.54 -30.22
N ALA A 23 5.79 -0.52 -29.48
CA ALA A 23 7.20 -0.24 -29.29
C ALA A 23 7.92 -1.34 -28.51
N LEU A 24 9.20 -1.54 -28.82
CA LEU A 24 10.01 -2.59 -28.19
C LEU A 24 10.49 -2.19 -26.78
N VAL A 25 10.17 -3.02 -25.80
CA VAL A 25 10.60 -2.89 -24.40
C VAL A 25 11.51 -4.06 -24.00
N CYS A 26 12.45 -3.84 -23.08
CA CYS A 26 13.29 -4.91 -22.55
C CYS A 26 12.54 -5.71 -21.46
N PRO A 27 12.98 -6.94 -21.14
CA PRO A 27 12.33 -7.76 -20.13
C PRO A 27 12.23 -7.14 -18.74
N SER A 28 13.26 -6.38 -18.32
CA SER A 28 13.27 -5.70 -17.01
C SER A 28 12.21 -4.62 -16.97
N CYS A 29 12.27 -3.62 -17.85
CA CYS A 29 11.26 -2.56 -17.89
C CYS A 29 9.85 -3.12 -18.10
N CYS A 30 9.68 -4.17 -18.90
CA CYS A 30 8.39 -4.85 -19.07
C CYS A 30 7.89 -5.55 -17.80
N ALA A 31 8.78 -5.96 -16.90
CA ALA A 31 8.41 -6.47 -15.58
C ALA A 31 8.12 -5.32 -14.60
N ASP A 32 8.92 -4.26 -14.65
CA ASP A 32 8.85 -3.13 -13.74
C ASP A 32 7.61 -2.25 -13.97
N THR A 33 7.13 -2.15 -15.21
CA THR A 33 5.95 -1.37 -15.58
C THR A 33 4.72 -2.26 -15.80
N ARG A 34 4.73 -3.49 -15.29
CA ARG A 34 3.65 -4.47 -15.53
C ARG A 34 2.46 -4.18 -14.62
N SER A 35 1.30 -3.97 -15.22
CA SER A 35 0.02 -3.83 -14.53
C SER A 35 -1.07 -4.69 -15.18
N SER A 36 -2.26 -4.72 -14.56
CA SER A 36 -3.45 -5.32 -15.16
C SER A 36 -3.88 -4.66 -16.48
N ASP A 37 -3.39 -3.47 -16.81
CA ASP A 37 -3.58 -2.85 -18.14
C ASP A 37 -2.86 -3.64 -19.24
N CYS A 38 -1.96 -4.55 -18.86
CA CYS A 38 -1.38 -5.52 -19.76
C CYS A 38 -2.32 -6.71 -20.03
N SER A 39 -3.60 -6.65 -19.65
CA SER A 39 -4.59 -7.68 -19.95
C SER A 39 -4.59 -8.04 -21.45
N GLY A 40 -4.58 -9.34 -21.75
CA GLY A 40 -4.43 -9.85 -23.11
C GLY A 40 -3.01 -9.78 -23.69
N CYS A 41 -1.98 -9.45 -22.88
CA CYS A 41 -0.57 -9.64 -23.23
C CYS A 41 -0.09 -11.03 -22.80
N ALA A 42 0.55 -11.79 -23.71
CA ALA A 42 1.06 -13.13 -23.39
C ALA A 42 2.11 -13.13 -22.27
N HIS A 43 2.94 -12.08 -22.20
CA HIS A 43 3.93 -11.94 -21.12
C HIS A 43 3.30 -11.57 -19.77
N TYR A 44 2.17 -10.85 -19.80
CA TYR A 44 1.41 -10.54 -18.60
C TYR A 44 0.71 -11.79 -18.07
N ALA A 45 -0.02 -12.50 -18.92
CA ALA A 45 -0.67 -13.76 -18.55
C ALA A 45 0.32 -14.82 -18.07
N ALA A 46 1.53 -14.90 -18.67
CA ALA A 46 2.59 -15.76 -18.17
C ALA A 46 3.10 -15.32 -16.79
N ALA A 47 3.25 -14.01 -16.55
CA ALA A 47 3.66 -13.48 -15.27
C ALA A 47 2.58 -13.63 -14.18
N GLU A 48 1.30 -13.50 -14.51
CA GLU A 48 0.19 -13.78 -13.60
C GLU A 48 0.15 -15.26 -13.25
N ARG A 49 0.24 -16.16 -14.23
CA ARG A 49 0.32 -17.60 -13.97
C ARG A 49 1.52 -17.94 -13.11
N TYR A 50 2.71 -17.41 -13.44
CA TYR A 50 3.90 -17.58 -12.61
C TYR A 50 3.74 -16.95 -11.23
N GLY A 51 3.03 -15.82 -11.10
CA GLY A 51 2.75 -15.16 -9.84
C GLY A 51 1.81 -15.98 -8.96
N ILE A 52 0.74 -16.52 -9.53
CA ILE A 52 -0.19 -17.46 -8.89
C ILE A 52 0.55 -18.73 -8.51
N GLU A 53 1.36 -19.29 -9.41
CA GLU A 53 2.14 -20.50 -9.18
C GLU A 53 3.23 -20.26 -8.13
N LYS A 54 3.87 -19.08 -8.10
CA LYS A 54 4.81 -18.66 -7.06
C LYS A 54 4.11 -18.22 -5.77
N MET A 55 2.83 -17.89 -5.78
CA MET A 55 2.04 -17.71 -4.56
C MET A 55 1.64 -19.07 -3.99
N LYS A 56 1.27 -20.03 -4.85
CA LYS A 56 0.99 -21.43 -4.50
C LYS A 56 2.26 -22.21 -4.10
N ASN A 57 3.39 -21.89 -4.71
CA ASN A 57 4.72 -22.47 -4.45
C ASN A 57 5.62 -21.49 -3.72
N ARG A 58 5.08 -20.37 -3.19
CA ARG A 58 5.82 -19.58 -2.22
C ARG A 58 6.12 -20.61 -1.15
N GLN A 59 7.38 -20.71 -0.71
CA GLN A 59 7.66 -21.43 0.52
C GLN A 59 6.78 -20.78 1.59
N PHE A 60 5.60 -21.34 1.74
CA PHE A 60 4.80 -21.18 2.90
C PHE A 60 5.75 -21.63 3.99
N ARG A 61 6.05 -20.74 4.94
CA ARG A 61 6.67 -21.22 6.17
C ARG A 61 5.81 -22.38 6.60
N ASP A 62 6.42 -23.55 6.83
CA ASP A 62 5.73 -24.65 7.47
C ASP A 62 5.04 -24.05 8.69
N PHE A 63 3.73 -23.90 8.62
CA PHE A 63 2.94 -23.33 9.69
C PHE A 63 2.26 -24.50 10.35
N ILE A 64 2.50 -24.63 11.63
CA ILE A 64 1.75 -25.53 12.48
C ILE A 64 0.99 -24.60 13.40
N ALA A 65 -0.20 -24.20 12.97
CA ALA A 65 -1.11 -23.49 13.85
C ALA A 65 -1.56 -24.51 14.91
N ALA A 66 -1.20 -24.26 16.17
CA ALA A 66 -1.72 -25.06 17.28
C ALA A 66 -3.24 -24.85 17.35
N VAL A 67 -3.98 -25.95 17.33
CA VAL A 67 -5.44 -25.95 17.49
C VAL A 67 -5.76 -26.72 18.76
N ASP A 68 -6.52 -26.10 19.65
CA ASP A 68 -7.03 -26.74 20.86
C ASP A 68 -8.52 -26.37 20.99
N PRO A 69 -9.45 -27.33 20.77
CA PRO A 69 -10.88 -27.07 20.85
C PRO A 69 -11.34 -26.48 22.18
N LYS A 70 -10.60 -26.68 23.28
CA LYS A 70 -10.93 -26.07 24.58
C LYS A 70 -10.63 -24.57 24.57
N ILE A 71 -9.51 -24.17 23.99
CA ILE A 71 -9.12 -22.76 23.84
C ILE A 71 -10.09 -22.08 22.88
N ASP A 72 -10.45 -22.72 21.77
CA ASP A 72 -11.45 -22.22 20.82
C ASP A 72 -12.78 -21.94 21.55
N CYS A 73 -13.24 -22.89 22.36
CA CYS A 73 -14.45 -22.74 23.16
C CYS A 73 -14.36 -21.61 24.21
N GLU A 74 -13.19 -21.39 24.82
CA GLU A 74 -12.98 -20.25 25.74
C GLU A 74 -13.01 -18.91 25.00
N VAL A 75 -12.44 -18.83 23.79
CA VAL A 75 -12.51 -17.64 22.93
C VAL A 75 -13.96 -17.38 22.49
N ASP A 76 -14.68 -18.39 22.03
CA ASP A 76 -16.10 -18.25 21.63
C ASP A 76 -16.95 -17.72 22.79
N LYS A 77 -16.77 -18.25 24.00
CA LYS A 77 -17.44 -17.74 25.21
C LYS A 77 -17.14 -16.27 25.45
N ALA A 78 -15.88 -15.86 25.30
CA ALA A 78 -15.50 -14.47 25.49
C ALA A 78 -16.14 -13.56 24.43
N LEU A 79 -16.18 -13.99 23.16
CA LEU A 79 -16.83 -13.25 22.07
C LEU A 79 -18.36 -13.19 22.25
N THR A 80 -19.00 -14.25 22.74
CA THR A 80 -20.42 -14.22 23.10
C THR A 80 -20.72 -13.17 24.18
N PHE A 81 -19.84 -12.95 25.16
CA PHE A 81 -20.03 -11.85 26.11
C PHE A 81 -20.00 -10.48 25.43
N VAL A 82 -19.09 -10.30 24.46
CA VAL A 82 -18.97 -9.06 23.68
C VAL A 82 -20.19 -8.83 22.79
N GLU A 83 -20.68 -9.86 22.10
CA GLU A 83 -21.91 -9.82 21.28
C GLU A 83 -23.14 -9.44 22.11
N ASN A 84 -23.21 -9.90 23.36
CA ASN A 84 -24.26 -9.55 24.30
C ASN A 84 -24.05 -8.18 24.99
N GLY A 85 -23.07 -7.39 24.54
CA GLY A 85 -22.77 -6.04 25.03
C GLY A 85 -21.88 -5.97 26.27
N ASN A 86 -21.47 -7.10 26.85
CA ASN A 86 -20.54 -7.14 27.98
C ASN A 86 -19.08 -7.20 27.48
N ILE A 87 -18.66 -6.11 26.84
CA ILE A 87 -17.33 -5.99 26.21
C ILE A 87 -16.21 -6.16 27.24
N ALA A 88 -16.35 -5.55 28.43
CA ALA A 88 -15.32 -5.59 29.47
C ALA A 88 -15.00 -7.02 29.93
N LYS A 89 -16.04 -7.86 30.13
CA LYS A 89 -15.85 -9.25 30.53
C LYS A 89 -15.21 -10.09 29.41
N GLY A 90 -15.63 -9.88 28.16
CA GLY A 90 -15.01 -10.58 27.03
C GLY A 90 -13.53 -10.21 26.86
N GLU A 91 -13.20 -8.92 27.02
CA GLU A 91 -11.81 -8.44 26.99
C GLU A 91 -10.97 -9.02 28.13
N GLU A 92 -11.50 -9.09 29.36
CA GLU A 92 -10.83 -9.68 30.52
C GLU A 92 -10.50 -11.16 30.27
N LEU A 93 -11.48 -11.94 29.79
CA LEU A 93 -11.29 -13.37 29.49
C LEU A 93 -10.24 -13.58 28.38
N LEU A 94 -10.28 -12.76 27.33
CA LEU A 94 -9.29 -12.83 26.24
C LEU A 94 -7.90 -12.35 26.70
N GLY A 95 -7.83 -11.40 27.63
CA GLY A 95 -6.56 -10.95 28.22
C GLY A 95 -5.86 -12.07 28.98
N ASP A 96 -6.60 -12.80 29.81
CA ASP A 96 -6.08 -13.99 30.50
C ASP A 96 -5.64 -15.09 29.51
N LEU A 97 -6.45 -15.36 28.48
CA LEU A 97 -6.11 -16.31 27.41
C LEU A 97 -4.84 -15.92 26.66
N ILE A 98 -4.65 -14.64 26.33
CA ILE A 98 -3.44 -14.16 25.65
C ILE A 98 -2.20 -14.41 26.50
N HIS A 99 -2.28 -14.21 27.81
CA HIS A 99 -1.15 -14.45 28.71
C HIS A 99 -0.79 -15.92 28.83
N ARG A 100 -1.80 -16.81 28.91
CA ARG A 100 -1.58 -18.26 29.03
C ARG A 100 -1.22 -18.92 27.69
N HIS A 101 -1.77 -18.42 26.59
CA HIS A 101 -1.76 -19.07 25.28
C HIS A 101 -1.44 -18.10 24.12
N PRO A 102 -0.33 -17.32 24.17
CA PRO A 102 -0.06 -16.27 23.18
C PRO A 102 0.16 -16.80 21.76
N GLY A 103 0.56 -18.07 21.60
CA GLY A 103 0.82 -18.71 20.32
C GLY A 103 -0.41 -19.26 19.59
N PHE A 104 -1.62 -19.07 20.13
CA PHE A 104 -2.86 -19.49 19.47
C PHE A 104 -3.44 -18.35 18.66
N TYR A 105 -3.53 -18.53 17.34
CA TYR A 105 -4.02 -17.49 16.42
C TYR A 105 -5.44 -17.03 16.78
N ILE A 106 -6.31 -17.96 17.22
CA ILE A 106 -7.70 -17.68 17.57
C ILE A 106 -7.82 -16.74 18.77
N VAL A 107 -6.88 -16.83 19.71
CA VAL A 107 -6.82 -15.96 20.89
C VAL A 107 -6.43 -14.52 20.47
N GLN A 108 -5.43 -14.39 19.59
CA GLN A 108 -5.05 -13.11 19.00
C GLN A 108 -6.20 -12.50 18.19
N TYR A 109 -6.87 -13.32 17.37
CA TYR A 109 -8.03 -12.90 16.59
C TYR A 109 -9.19 -12.42 17.47
N GLY A 110 -9.51 -13.15 18.55
CA GLY A 110 -10.56 -12.79 19.49
C GLY A 110 -10.30 -11.40 20.08
N MET A 111 -9.08 -11.15 20.57
CA MET A 111 -8.73 -9.84 21.10
C MET A 111 -8.75 -8.74 20.03
N GLY A 112 -8.28 -9.02 18.82
CA GLY A 112 -8.39 -8.08 17.69
C GLY A 112 -9.84 -7.71 17.40
N THR A 113 -10.75 -8.67 17.44
CA THR A 113 -12.19 -8.46 17.27
C THR A 113 -12.76 -7.56 18.37
N VAL A 114 -12.40 -7.80 19.64
CA VAL A 114 -12.83 -6.95 20.76
C VAL A 114 -12.31 -5.52 20.62
N GLN A 115 -11.04 -5.32 20.25
CA GLN A 115 -10.50 -3.97 20.02
C GLN A 115 -11.22 -3.26 18.88
N ALA A 116 -11.54 -3.97 17.79
CA ALA A 116 -12.28 -3.41 16.66
C ALA A 116 -13.69 -2.97 17.07
N ILE A 117 -14.39 -3.76 17.89
CA ILE A 117 -15.72 -3.43 18.43
C ILE A 117 -15.66 -2.21 19.37
N LYS A 118 -14.56 -2.04 20.11
CA LYS A 118 -14.30 -0.85 20.94
C LYS A 118 -13.96 0.41 20.11
N GLY A 119 -13.85 0.29 18.79
CA GLY A 119 -13.41 1.37 17.89
C GLY A 119 -11.89 1.60 17.89
N ASN A 120 -11.12 0.77 18.62
CA ASN A 120 -9.66 0.82 18.62
C ASN A 120 -9.12 0.06 17.40
N HIS A 121 -9.28 0.64 16.21
CA HIS A 121 -8.92 -0.01 14.94
C HIS A 121 -7.41 -0.16 14.75
N SER A 122 -6.59 0.76 15.25
CA SER A 122 -5.12 0.58 15.20
C SER A 122 -4.67 -0.57 16.09
N GLY A 123 -5.21 -0.64 17.32
CA GLY A 123 -4.95 -1.75 18.23
C GLY A 123 -5.44 -3.09 17.70
N SER A 124 -6.61 -3.13 17.04
CA SER A 124 -7.13 -4.38 16.45
C SER A 124 -6.22 -4.90 15.34
N ILE A 125 -5.68 -4.03 14.48
CA ILE A 125 -4.75 -4.40 13.41
C ILE A 125 -3.50 -5.08 13.98
N ALA A 126 -2.95 -4.59 15.08
CA ALA A 126 -1.79 -5.22 15.73
C ALA A 126 -2.07 -6.66 16.20
N TYR A 127 -3.28 -6.94 16.68
CA TYR A 127 -3.69 -8.30 17.06
C TYR A 127 -3.97 -9.18 15.84
N PHE A 128 -4.59 -8.63 14.79
CA PHE A 128 -4.76 -9.36 13.52
C PHE A 128 -3.41 -9.68 12.87
N ASP A 129 -2.43 -8.78 12.95
CA ASP A 129 -1.06 -9.04 12.48
C ASP A 129 -0.45 -10.24 13.20
N LYS A 130 -0.51 -10.29 14.54
CA LYS A 130 -0.03 -11.44 15.32
C LYS A 130 -0.79 -12.73 14.98
N CYS A 131 -2.11 -12.65 14.79
CA CYS A 131 -2.90 -13.79 14.35
C CYS A 131 -2.40 -14.33 13.00
N LEU A 132 -2.18 -13.44 12.03
CA LEU A 132 -1.75 -13.78 10.68
C LEU A 132 -0.27 -14.18 10.59
N GLU A 133 0.56 -13.80 11.56
CA GLU A 133 1.92 -14.35 11.73
C GLU A 133 1.88 -15.84 12.12
N ILE A 134 0.90 -16.25 12.93
CA ILE A 134 0.71 -17.64 13.38
C ILE A 134 -0.04 -18.46 12.32
N PHE A 135 -1.14 -17.91 11.78
CA PHE A 135 -1.96 -18.55 10.74
C PHE A 135 -2.23 -17.60 9.57
N PRO A 136 -1.35 -17.55 8.56
CA PRO A 136 -1.42 -16.59 7.45
C PRO A 136 -2.65 -16.70 6.53
N TYR A 137 -3.37 -17.82 6.57
CA TYR A 137 -4.51 -18.10 5.69
C TYR A 137 -5.86 -17.85 6.36
N PHE A 138 -5.85 -17.28 7.57
CA PHE A 138 -7.08 -17.05 8.30
C PHE A 138 -7.86 -15.88 7.67
N THR A 139 -8.87 -16.24 6.88
CA THR A 139 -9.62 -15.34 6.01
C THR A 139 -10.35 -14.26 6.81
N GLU A 140 -10.88 -14.60 7.97
CA GLU A 140 -11.64 -13.73 8.86
C GLU A 140 -10.75 -12.64 9.48
N ALA A 141 -9.52 -12.98 9.88
CA ALA A 141 -8.56 -11.98 10.35
C ALA A 141 -8.16 -11.02 9.23
N TRP A 142 -7.92 -11.51 8.00
CA TRP A 142 -7.69 -10.62 6.85
C TRP A 142 -8.88 -9.71 6.56
N PHE A 143 -10.10 -10.23 6.65
CA PHE A 143 -11.31 -9.43 6.43
C PHE A 143 -11.46 -8.33 7.49
N ASN A 144 -11.39 -8.68 8.78
CA ASN A 144 -11.54 -7.72 9.87
C ASN A 144 -10.40 -6.69 9.92
N LYS A 145 -9.18 -7.11 9.54
CA LYS A 145 -8.05 -6.19 9.33
C LYS A 145 -8.33 -5.21 8.19
N GLY A 146 -8.84 -5.69 7.05
CA GLY A 146 -9.23 -4.85 5.91
C GLY A 146 -10.33 -3.84 6.27
N VAL A 147 -11.32 -4.25 7.06
CA VAL A 147 -12.36 -3.36 7.59
C VAL A 147 -11.75 -2.28 8.51
N SER A 148 -10.83 -2.67 9.40
CA SER A 148 -10.17 -1.73 10.30
C SER A 148 -9.35 -0.69 9.53
N HIS A 149 -8.56 -1.10 8.53
CA HIS A 149 -7.85 -0.17 7.64
C HIS A 149 -8.81 0.75 6.87
N LYS A 150 -9.94 0.23 6.39
CA LYS A 150 -10.97 1.05 5.71
C LYS A 150 -11.51 2.15 6.62
N ILE A 151 -11.75 1.85 7.90
CA ILE A 151 -12.24 2.84 8.89
C ILE A 151 -11.17 3.89 9.18
N LEU A 152 -9.90 3.48 9.25
CA LEU A 152 -8.76 4.39 9.36
C LEU A 152 -8.42 5.14 8.06
N LEU A 153 -9.17 4.90 6.98
CA LEU A 153 -8.91 5.45 5.64
C LEU A 153 -7.54 5.05 5.05
N ASP A 154 -6.94 3.98 5.54
CA ASP A 154 -5.78 3.34 4.93
C ASP A 154 -6.24 2.44 3.78
N ILE A 155 -6.54 3.09 2.66
CA ILE A 155 -7.09 2.42 1.48
C ILE A 155 -6.12 1.37 0.92
N GLY A 156 -4.82 1.64 0.95
CA GLY A 156 -3.80 0.73 0.45
C GLY A 156 -3.81 -0.61 1.18
N ASP A 157 -3.69 -0.59 2.51
CA ASP A 157 -3.68 -1.81 3.29
C ASP A 157 -5.07 -2.46 3.41
N ALA A 158 -6.16 -1.69 3.30
CA ALA A 158 -7.50 -2.26 3.13
C ALA A 158 -7.57 -3.11 1.85
N ILE A 159 -7.15 -2.57 0.70
CA ILE A 159 -7.11 -3.32 -0.58
C ILE A 159 -6.23 -4.56 -0.45
N ARG A 160 -5.02 -4.45 0.12
CA ARG A 160 -4.13 -5.61 0.31
C ARG A 160 -4.79 -6.70 1.15
N SER A 161 -5.46 -6.31 2.24
CA SER A 161 -6.15 -7.24 3.14
C SER A 161 -7.29 -7.96 2.43
N PHE A 162 -8.15 -7.25 1.71
CA PHE A 162 -9.24 -7.88 0.95
C PHE A 162 -8.75 -8.72 -0.23
N LYS A 163 -7.62 -8.38 -0.86
CA LYS A 163 -7.00 -9.26 -1.86
C LYS A 163 -6.57 -10.60 -1.26
N ASN A 164 -6.07 -10.61 -0.01
CA ASN A 164 -5.75 -11.85 0.70
C ASN A 164 -7.01 -12.66 1.05
N VAL A 165 -8.11 -12.01 1.44
CA VAL A 165 -9.41 -12.68 1.62
C VAL A 165 -9.79 -13.45 0.35
N VAL A 166 -9.74 -12.81 -0.82
CA VAL A 166 -10.07 -13.44 -2.10
C VAL A 166 -9.07 -14.54 -2.50
N ALA A 167 -7.80 -14.40 -2.10
CA ALA A 167 -6.76 -15.36 -2.43
C ALA A 167 -6.83 -16.65 -1.61
N PHE A 168 -7.28 -16.57 -0.35
CA PHE A 168 -7.28 -17.69 0.59
C PHE A 168 -8.66 -18.28 0.86
N GLY A 169 -9.72 -17.49 0.76
CA GLY A 169 -11.07 -17.93 1.06
C GLY A 169 -11.73 -18.71 -0.08
N GLU A 170 -12.75 -19.48 0.27
CA GLU A 170 -13.55 -20.24 -0.70
C GLU A 170 -14.47 -19.32 -1.50
N SER A 171 -14.74 -19.65 -2.76
CA SER A 171 -15.46 -18.75 -3.65
C SER A 171 -16.88 -18.40 -3.22
N GLU A 172 -17.52 -19.30 -2.46
CA GLU A 172 -18.90 -19.16 -1.97
C GLU A 172 -19.02 -18.44 -0.63
N ASP A 173 -17.91 -18.24 0.07
CA ASP A 173 -17.84 -17.57 1.36
C ASP A 173 -18.35 -16.10 1.28
N SER A 174 -19.12 -15.67 2.28
CA SER A 174 -19.71 -14.34 2.33
C SER A 174 -18.67 -13.22 2.48
N PHE A 175 -17.58 -13.45 3.23
CA PHE A 175 -16.44 -12.54 3.34
C PHE A 175 -15.75 -12.39 1.99
N VAL A 176 -15.58 -13.48 1.25
CA VAL A 176 -14.96 -13.47 -0.08
C VAL A 176 -15.82 -12.70 -1.09
N LYS A 177 -17.14 -12.90 -1.07
CA LYS A 177 -18.08 -12.12 -1.90
C LYS A 177 -17.99 -10.62 -1.58
N SER A 178 -18.04 -10.28 -0.29
CA SER A 178 -17.94 -8.89 0.18
C SER A 178 -16.58 -8.24 -0.15
N ALA A 179 -15.49 -8.99 -0.05
CA ALA A 179 -14.16 -8.53 -0.43
C ALA A 179 -14.06 -8.25 -1.94
N ARG A 180 -14.65 -9.11 -2.79
CA ARG A 180 -14.70 -8.88 -4.24
C ARG A 180 -15.49 -7.62 -4.58
N ASP A 181 -16.64 -7.41 -3.94
CA ASP A 181 -17.47 -6.23 -4.17
C ASP A 181 -16.74 -4.94 -3.78
N PHE A 182 -16.07 -4.94 -2.63
CA PHE A 182 -15.21 -3.82 -2.22
C PHE A 182 -14.11 -3.56 -3.25
N LEU A 183 -13.34 -4.58 -3.63
CA LEU A 183 -12.21 -4.44 -4.57
C LEU A 183 -12.68 -3.94 -5.93
N LYS A 184 -13.84 -4.40 -6.41
CA LYS A 184 -14.44 -3.93 -7.66
C LYS A 184 -14.84 -2.47 -7.57
N SER A 185 -15.62 -2.09 -6.56
CA SER A 185 -16.08 -0.72 -6.37
C SER A 185 -14.91 0.26 -6.20
N MET A 186 -13.91 -0.10 -5.39
CA MET A 186 -12.70 0.69 -5.20
C MET A 186 -11.88 0.79 -6.49
N GLY A 187 -11.72 -0.31 -7.22
CA GLY A 187 -11.02 -0.31 -8.50
C GLY A 187 -11.67 0.63 -9.53
N GLU A 188 -13.01 0.64 -9.61
CA GLU A 188 -13.77 1.54 -10.48
C GLU A 188 -13.60 3.02 -10.08
N SER A 189 -13.60 3.32 -8.78
CA SER A 189 -13.37 4.68 -8.27
C SER A 189 -11.94 5.14 -8.57
N ILE A 190 -10.93 4.34 -8.20
CA ILE A 190 -9.52 4.64 -8.42
C ILE A 190 -9.23 4.86 -9.91
N TYR A 191 -9.77 4.00 -10.78
CA TYR A 191 -9.59 4.14 -12.21
C TYR A 191 -10.22 5.42 -12.75
N ARG A 192 -11.40 5.82 -12.25
CA ARG A 192 -12.05 7.07 -12.64
C ARG A 192 -11.21 8.29 -12.26
N ASP A 193 -10.66 8.30 -11.05
CA ASP A 193 -9.96 9.45 -10.49
C ASP A 193 -8.51 9.58 -11.02
N THR A 194 -7.85 8.44 -11.25
CA THR A 194 -6.41 8.40 -11.54
C THR A 194 -6.07 7.81 -12.91
N GLY A 195 -6.99 7.09 -13.55
CA GLY A 195 -6.72 6.29 -14.74
C GLY A 195 -5.90 5.03 -14.48
N LEU A 196 -5.57 4.73 -13.21
CA LEU A 196 -4.78 3.56 -12.84
C LEU A 196 -5.68 2.38 -12.51
N SER A 197 -5.23 1.18 -12.86
CA SER A 197 -5.81 -0.02 -12.29
C SER A 197 -5.48 -0.17 -10.82
N LEU A 198 -6.25 -0.99 -10.09
CA LEU A 198 -6.04 -1.24 -8.66
C LEU A 198 -4.62 -1.76 -8.35
N ASP A 199 -4.09 -2.62 -9.21
CA ASP A 199 -2.73 -3.16 -9.04
C ASP A 199 -1.66 -2.12 -9.30
N LEU A 200 -1.83 -1.31 -10.36
CA LEU A 200 -0.87 -0.24 -10.65
C LEU A 200 -0.91 0.83 -9.57
N TYR A 201 -2.10 1.16 -9.06
CA TYR A 201 -2.28 2.08 -7.94
C TYR A 201 -1.46 1.66 -6.72
N LEU A 202 -1.58 0.39 -6.28
CA LEU A 202 -0.77 -0.13 -5.17
C LEU A 202 0.74 -0.09 -5.46
N GLN A 203 1.15 -0.40 -6.69
CA GLN A 203 2.57 -0.33 -7.07
C GLN A 203 3.12 1.10 -7.04
N GLU A 204 2.33 2.08 -7.50
CA GLU A 204 2.70 3.49 -7.46
C GLU A 204 2.70 4.03 -6.03
N MET A 205 1.79 3.57 -5.16
CA MET A 205 1.86 3.83 -3.72
C MET A 205 3.18 3.31 -3.12
N ASP A 206 3.53 2.04 -3.35
CA ASP A 206 4.79 1.47 -2.84
C ASP A 206 6.02 2.19 -3.41
N ARG A 207 5.93 2.69 -4.65
CA ARG A 207 7.00 3.47 -5.27
C ARG A 207 7.13 4.86 -4.64
N PHE A 208 6.00 5.52 -4.39
CA PHE A 208 5.93 6.80 -3.71
C PHE A 208 6.51 6.70 -2.30
N ASP A 209 6.07 5.72 -1.50
CA ASP A 209 6.54 5.53 -0.12
C ASP A 209 8.05 5.33 -0.05
N ARG A 210 8.62 4.52 -0.97
CA ARG A 210 10.07 4.34 -1.08
C ARG A 210 10.81 5.63 -1.46
N ALA A 211 10.27 6.39 -2.42
CA ALA A 211 10.85 7.67 -2.83
C ALA A 211 10.82 8.68 -1.68
N PHE A 212 9.74 8.68 -0.90
CA PHE A 212 9.57 9.52 0.27
C PHE A 212 10.57 9.17 1.37
N LEU A 213 10.76 7.89 1.69
CA LEU A 213 11.80 7.46 2.64
C LEU A 213 13.21 7.87 2.20
N LYS A 214 13.52 7.76 0.90
CA LYS A 214 14.79 8.25 0.34
C LYS A 214 14.96 9.76 0.52
N MET A 215 13.90 10.53 0.31
CA MET A 215 13.90 11.97 0.56
C MET A 215 14.17 12.30 2.03
N LEU A 216 13.53 11.59 2.97
CA LEU A 216 13.75 11.77 4.42
C LEU A 216 15.19 11.47 4.83
N ASN A 217 15.84 10.51 4.18
CA ASN A 217 17.24 10.17 4.39
C ASN A 217 18.24 11.13 3.71
N GLY A 218 17.76 12.16 3.00
CA GLY A 218 18.59 13.08 2.25
C GLY A 218 19.12 12.52 0.91
N GLU A 219 18.66 11.35 0.49
CA GLU A 219 19.01 10.70 -0.78
C GLU A 219 18.15 11.29 -1.92
N TYR A 220 18.31 12.60 -2.18
CA TYR A 220 17.39 13.38 -3.02
C TYR A 220 17.38 12.94 -4.49
N GLU A 221 18.52 12.57 -5.08
CA GLU A 221 18.59 12.09 -6.46
C GLU A 221 17.80 10.79 -6.67
N ASP A 222 17.87 9.87 -5.71
CA ASP A 222 17.12 8.61 -5.74
C ASP A 222 15.62 8.86 -5.53
N ALA A 223 15.27 9.76 -4.60
CA ALA A 223 13.90 10.20 -4.38
C ALA A 223 13.30 10.81 -5.66
N ILE A 224 14.04 11.67 -6.35
CA ILE A 224 13.63 12.26 -7.64
C ILE A 224 13.34 11.17 -8.66
N SER A 225 14.22 10.17 -8.80
CA SER A 225 13.99 9.05 -9.72
C SER A 225 12.70 8.29 -9.40
N GLY A 226 12.41 8.10 -8.11
CA GLY A 226 11.18 7.46 -7.64
C GLY A 226 9.92 8.28 -7.95
N PHE A 227 9.91 9.56 -7.59
CA PHE A 227 8.75 10.42 -7.83
C PHE A 227 8.48 10.67 -9.32
N LEU A 228 9.52 10.82 -10.16
CA LEU A 228 9.35 10.95 -11.61
C LEU A 228 8.62 9.75 -12.21
N LYS A 229 8.97 8.53 -11.77
CA LYS A 229 8.28 7.30 -12.21
C LYS A 229 6.81 7.27 -11.77
N VAL A 230 6.47 7.80 -10.59
CA VAL A 230 5.07 7.96 -10.17
C VAL A 230 4.35 8.95 -11.08
N CYS A 231 4.96 10.09 -11.40
CA CYS A 231 4.39 11.09 -12.30
C CYS A 231 4.24 10.58 -13.75
N GLU A 232 5.11 9.67 -14.20
CA GLU A 232 4.99 9.01 -15.51
C GLU A 232 3.73 8.13 -15.60
N SER A 233 3.38 7.44 -14.51
CA SER A 233 2.18 6.60 -14.41
C SER A 233 0.92 7.42 -14.14
N ASN A 234 0.99 8.36 -13.19
CA ASN A 234 -0.11 9.27 -12.82
C ASN A 234 0.33 10.73 -12.97
N LYS A 235 -0.03 11.34 -14.10
CA LYS A 235 0.33 12.72 -14.41
C LYS A 235 -0.38 13.76 -13.53
N ASN A 236 -1.42 13.36 -12.80
CA ASN A 236 -2.22 14.22 -11.92
C ASN A 236 -1.90 13.98 -10.44
N HIS A 237 -0.68 13.52 -10.12
CA HIS A 237 -0.25 13.25 -8.75
C HIS A 237 0.45 14.47 -8.12
N ALA A 238 -0.32 15.43 -7.62
CA ALA A 238 0.19 16.70 -7.08
C ALA A 238 1.29 16.52 -6.01
N GLN A 239 1.15 15.52 -5.15
CA GLN A 239 2.08 15.23 -4.05
C GLN A 239 3.47 14.81 -4.56
N SER A 240 3.53 14.04 -5.66
CA SER A 240 4.82 13.68 -6.26
C SER A 240 5.50 14.90 -6.84
N TYR A 241 4.76 15.81 -7.47
CA TYR A 241 5.33 17.06 -7.99
C TYR A 241 5.80 18.00 -6.88
N GLY A 242 5.04 18.12 -5.78
CA GLY A 242 5.49 18.91 -4.63
C GLY A 242 6.76 18.36 -3.99
N ASN A 243 6.84 17.03 -3.80
CA ASN A 243 8.05 16.39 -3.27
C ASN A 243 9.23 16.45 -4.26
N LEU A 244 8.99 16.40 -5.57
CA LEU A 244 10.02 16.69 -6.58
C LEU A 244 10.55 18.11 -6.40
N GLY A 245 9.66 19.10 -6.28
CA GLY A 245 10.01 20.50 -6.04
C GLY A 245 10.91 20.67 -4.81
N LEU A 246 10.56 19.97 -3.73
CA LEU A 246 11.33 19.97 -2.50
C LEU A 246 12.71 19.32 -2.66
N CYS A 247 12.79 18.15 -3.29
CA CYS A 247 14.07 17.49 -3.57
C CYS A 247 14.97 18.39 -4.43
N TYR A 248 14.44 19.01 -5.48
CA TYR A 248 15.20 19.95 -6.30
C TYR A 248 15.64 21.19 -5.51
N SER A 249 14.81 21.68 -4.59
CA SER A 249 15.14 22.80 -3.71
C SER A 249 16.32 22.49 -2.78
N PHE A 250 16.41 21.25 -2.25
CA PHE A 250 17.56 20.80 -1.47
C PHE A 250 18.84 20.62 -2.30
N LEU A 251 18.68 20.29 -3.58
CA LEU A 251 19.81 20.21 -4.51
C LEU A 251 20.22 21.58 -5.08
N GLY A 252 19.49 22.66 -4.79
CA GLY A 252 19.74 23.99 -5.33
C GLY A 252 19.35 24.16 -6.81
N LYS A 253 18.54 23.23 -7.34
CA LYS A 253 18.07 23.20 -8.73
C LYS A 253 16.84 24.08 -8.90
N LYS A 254 17.09 25.40 -9.00
CA LYS A 254 16.03 26.40 -8.82
C LYS A 254 14.90 26.32 -9.85
N GLN A 255 15.25 26.15 -11.12
CA GLN A 255 14.25 26.12 -12.21
C GLN A 255 13.39 24.86 -12.12
N GLU A 256 14.01 23.71 -11.88
CA GLU A 256 13.32 22.43 -11.74
C GLU A 256 12.42 22.41 -10.51
N ALA A 257 12.87 22.99 -9.39
CA ALA A 257 12.07 23.11 -8.18
C ALA A 257 10.78 23.92 -8.41
N LEU A 258 10.92 25.13 -8.95
CA LEU A 258 9.77 26.01 -9.22
C LEU A 258 8.81 25.38 -10.23
N SER A 259 9.33 24.78 -11.31
CA SER A 259 8.51 24.09 -12.30
C SER A 259 7.72 22.92 -11.70
N ALA A 260 8.33 22.16 -10.79
CA ALA A 260 7.65 21.05 -10.11
C ALA A 260 6.56 21.56 -9.15
N TYR A 261 6.83 22.63 -8.37
CA TYR A 261 5.79 23.25 -7.53
C TYR A 261 4.64 23.83 -8.35
N ASP A 262 4.95 24.52 -9.46
CA ASP A 262 3.93 25.07 -10.37
C ASP A 262 3.04 23.94 -10.91
N LYS A 263 3.63 22.80 -11.28
CA LYS A 263 2.86 21.64 -11.74
C LYS A 263 1.98 21.05 -10.64
N ALA A 264 2.48 20.99 -9.40
CA ALA A 264 1.67 20.53 -8.27
C ALA A 264 0.45 21.44 -8.04
N LEU A 265 0.65 22.76 -8.12
CA LEU A 265 -0.40 23.77 -7.93
C LEU A 265 -1.36 23.90 -9.13
N GLU A 266 -0.93 23.53 -10.34
CA GLU A 266 -1.82 23.39 -11.50
C GLU A 266 -2.81 22.23 -11.30
N ILE A 267 -2.36 21.14 -10.65
CA ILE A 267 -3.18 19.96 -10.38
C ILE A 267 -4.09 20.20 -9.17
N ASP A 268 -3.53 20.70 -8.07
CA ASP A 268 -4.23 21.04 -6.85
C ASP A 268 -3.82 22.46 -6.39
N PRO A 269 -4.60 23.49 -6.74
CA PRO A 269 -4.33 24.87 -6.35
C PRO A 269 -4.34 25.12 -4.83
N THR A 270 -4.86 24.17 -4.05
CA THR A 270 -4.97 24.24 -2.58
C THR A 270 -3.91 23.39 -1.87
N TYR A 271 -2.93 22.84 -2.61
CA TYR A 271 -1.89 22.00 -2.04
C TYR A 271 -0.87 22.82 -1.22
N GLU A 272 -1.21 23.07 0.05
CA GLU A 272 -0.46 23.86 1.04
C GLU A 272 1.06 23.63 1.08
N PRO A 273 1.58 22.40 0.98
CA PRO A 273 3.03 22.15 0.98
C PRO A 273 3.72 22.77 -0.23
N ALA A 274 3.10 22.67 -1.41
CA ALA A 274 3.65 23.29 -2.61
C ALA A 274 3.54 24.82 -2.52
N ILE A 275 2.44 25.36 -2.00
CA ILE A 275 2.28 26.81 -1.78
C ILE A 275 3.39 27.34 -0.87
N THR A 276 3.54 26.73 0.31
CA THR A 276 4.47 27.15 1.36
C THR A 276 5.92 27.02 0.88
N ASN A 277 6.31 25.84 0.39
CA ASN A 277 7.69 25.58 0.02
C ASN A 277 8.11 26.40 -1.21
N ARG A 278 7.21 26.62 -2.17
CA ARG A 278 7.46 27.50 -3.31
C ARG A 278 7.67 28.95 -2.87
N ALA A 279 6.85 29.46 -1.95
CA ALA A 279 6.96 30.84 -1.47
C ALA A 279 8.30 31.07 -0.75
N ILE A 280 8.71 30.13 0.12
CA ILE A 280 10.02 30.16 0.79
C ILE A 280 11.13 30.17 -0.26
N PHE A 281 11.07 29.24 -1.22
CA PHE A 281 12.14 29.05 -2.18
C PHE A 281 12.27 30.22 -3.18
N LEU A 282 11.18 30.91 -3.50
CA LEU A 282 11.21 32.16 -4.29
C LEU A 282 11.95 33.30 -3.58
N SER A 283 11.97 33.31 -2.25
CA SER A 283 12.68 34.32 -1.47
C SER A 283 14.20 34.10 -1.38
N LEU A 284 14.68 32.92 -1.82
CA LEU A 284 16.09 32.57 -1.82
C LEU A 284 16.82 33.10 -3.05
N LYS A 285 18.10 33.47 -2.87
CA LYS A 285 18.96 33.89 -3.97
C LYS A 285 19.30 32.70 -4.88
N ASP A 286 19.71 33.00 -6.11
CA ASP A 286 20.11 31.95 -7.06
C ASP A 286 21.31 31.15 -6.50
N GLY A 287 21.18 29.82 -6.51
CA GLY A 287 22.17 28.89 -5.96
C GLY A 287 22.02 28.59 -4.46
N GLU A 288 21.13 29.28 -3.75
CA GLU A 288 20.80 28.94 -2.36
C GLU A 288 19.89 27.69 -2.32
N LYS A 289 20.13 26.85 -1.30
CA LYS A 289 19.37 25.63 -1.04
C LYS A 289 18.29 25.91 0.00
N MET A 290 17.24 25.08 -0.02
CA MET A 290 16.20 25.13 1.01
C MET A 290 16.82 24.97 2.41
N PRO A 291 16.46 25.82 3.39
CA PRO A 291 16.87 25.62 4.78
C PRO A 291 16.23 24.35 5.36
N ASN A 292 16.85 23.74 6.38
CA ASN A 292 16.47 22.45 6.99
C ASN A 292 15.10 22.42 7.70
N ALA A 293 14.20 23.38 7.48
CA ALA A 293 12.85 23.40 8.06
C ALA A 293 11.83 23.11 6.97
N VAL A 294 11.23 21.91 7.02
CA VAL A 294 10.36 21.38 5.96
C VAL A 294 8.96 21.19 6.49
N ASN A 295 7.96 21.72 5.78
CA ASN A 295 6.62 21.17 5.83
C ASN A 295 6.52 20.11 4.73
N THR A 296 6.78 18.85 5.08
CA THR A 296 6.46 17.70 4.23
C THR A 296 5.01 17.33 4.44
N VAL A 297 4.31 16.89 3.38
CA VAL A 297 3.02 16.22 3.54
C VAL A 297 3.13 14.78 3.10
N GLU A 298 2.77 13.92 4.04
CA GLU A 298 2.50 12.52 3.83
C GLU A 298 1.23 12.38 2.97
N PHE A 299 1.34 11.62 1.89
CA PHE A 299 0.25 11.43 0.92
C PHE A 299 -0.97 10.71 1.53
N TYR A 300 -0.75 9.94 2.60
CA TYR A 300 -1.81 9.34 3.42
C TYR A 300 -1.51 9.68 4.87
N LYS A 301 -2.24 10.65 5.42
CA LYS A 301 -2.23 11.04 6.83
C LYS A 301 -2.20 9.76 7.70
N GLN A 302 -1.18 9.60 8.54
CA GLN A 302 -0.95 8.50 9.52
C GLN A 302 -0.07 7.32 9.10
N ARG A 303 1.22 7.55 8.73
CA ARG A 303 2.21 6.45 8.76
C ARG A 303 3.47 6.69 9.60
N ILE A 304 3.59 7.82 10.30
CA ILE A 304 4.67 8.05 11.29
C ILE A 304 4.10 8.38 12.69
N GLU A 305 3.08 7.64 13.13
CA GLU A 305 2.70 7.60 14.56
C GLU A 305 2.85 6.19 15.19
N GLU A 306 3.26 5.16 14.44
CA GLU A 306 3.37 3.78 14.97
C GLU A 306 4.68 3.03 14.63
N GLY A 307 5.79 3.74 14.36
CA GLY A 307 7.12 3.13 14.36
C GLY A 307 7.35 2.01 13.33
N ARG A 308 6.84 2.16 12.10
CA ARG A 308 7.13 1.25 10.97
C ARG A 308 8.16 1.86 9.99
N ILE A 309 9.36 2.16 10.49
CA ILE A 309 10.60 2.27 9.71
C ILE A 309 11.61 1.29 10.31
#